data_AF-A0AAT9GTV9-F1
#
_entry.id   AF-A0AAT9GTV9-F1
#
_cell.length_a   1.000
_cell.length_b   1.000
_cell.length_c   1.000
_cell.angle_alpha   90.00
_cell.angle_beta   90.00
_cell.angle_gamma   90.00
#
_symmetry.space_group_name_H-M   'P 1'
#
loop_
_entity.id
_entity.type
_entity.pdbx_description
1 polymer ?
#
loop_
_entity_poly.entity_id
_entity_poly.type
_entity_poly.pdbx_seq_one_letter_code
_entity_poly.pdbx_strand_id
1 'polypeptide(L)'
;MRKTLSYIIKSILKNPNIIGWGVLFIFFWGVIAAYVSVPGEMNTLPESLSIVKSSVYTDIVSAWYATLMILFLSAIGVSLTYLVYFQSGSLSYLFKYSKLTPSKYLMSMFLGGTIAGIVLSLILTYAISGMFSTNGVGYTVMPTKPYVVFPVVILSFLFLISLSFFLFLITMKLGGIKYQQLVNYIPLVLGFIFYSLYTFASSYPEWVTYASPYLNIMCLLFYGYSGNKPPVTVASGINAPTVSVEWSALFLALWTIGLFLGDTLLLRKINYEPIEEAKIM
;
A
#
# COMPACT_ATOMS: atom_id res chain seq x y z
N MET A 1 -20.63 -10.20 -13.62
CA MET A 1 -19.84 -9.04 -13.14
C MET A 1 -20.34 -8.53 -11.79
N ARG A 2 -21.57 -7.99 -11.67
CA ARG A 2 -22.08 -7.44 -10.39
C ARG A 2 -21.98 -8.41 -9.18
N LYS A 3 -22.36 -9.68 -9.36
CA LYS A 3 -22.25 -10.71 -8.30
C LYS A 3 -20.80 -10.99 -7.90
N THR A 4 -19.91 -11.19 -8.88
CA THR A 4 -18.47 -11.42 -8.69
C THR A 4 -17.79 -10.22 -8.01
N LEU A 5 -18.08 -9.00 -8.47
CA LEU A 5 -17.58 -7.77 -7.88
C LEU A 5 -18.01 -7.64 -6.42
N SER A 6 -19.30 -7.82 -6.13
CA SER A 6 -19.80 -7.78 -4.74
C SER A 6 -19.17 -8.85 -3.86
N TYR A 7 -18.92 -10.05 -4.41
CA TYR A 7 -18.23 -11.12 -3.69
C TYR A 7 -16.80 -10.73 -3.34
N ILE A 8 -16.03 -10.20 -4.30
CA ILE A 8 -14.64 -9.77 -4.07
C ILE A 8 -14.58 -8.66 -3.02
N ILE A 9 -15.44 -7.63 -3.14
CA ILE A 9 -15.51 -6.55 -2.15
C ILE A 9 -15.78 -7.10 -0.75
N LYS A 10 -16.79 -7.96 -0.60
CA LYS A 10 -17.14 -8.56 0.70
C LYS A 10 -16.03 -9.48 1.21
N SER A 11 -15.37 -10.23 0.32
CA SER A 11 -14.29 -11.14 0.66
C SER A 11 -13.09 -10.38 1.22
N ILE A 12 -12.72 -9.25 0.61
CA ILE A 12 -11.62 -8.39 1.09
C ILE A 12 -12.01 -7.72 2.42
N LEU A 13 -13.18 -7.08 2.49
CA LEU A 13 -13.61 -6.35 3.69
C LEU A 13 -13.85 -7.24 4.92
N LYS A 14 -14.20 -8.52 4.72
CA LYS A 14 -14.42 -9.49 5.80
C LYS A 14 -13.24 -10.45 6.00
N ASN A 15 -12.11 -10.22 5.31
CA ASN A 15 -10.97 -11.10 5.44
C ASN A 15 -10.33 -10.90 6.83
N PRO A 16 -10.28 -11.92 7.69
CA PRO A 16 -9.71 -11.78 9.03
C PRO A 16 -8.23 -11.41 8.98
N ASN A 17 -7.48 -11.81 7.95
CA ASN A 17 -6.09 -11.42 7.79
C ASN A 17 -5.95 -9.93 7.45
N ILE A 18 -6.84 -9.37 6.61
CA ILE A 18 -6.83 -7.93 6.32
C ILE A 18 -7.25 -7.13 7.56
N ILE A 19 -8.26 -7.60 8.29
CA ILE A 19 -8.70 -6.94 9.51
C ILE A 19 -7.59 -6.99 10.57
N GLY A 20 -6.98 -8.16 10.80
CA GLY A 20 -5.88 -8.33 11.76
C GLY A 20 -4.62 -7.57 11.37
N TRP A 21 -4.01 -7.94 10.25
CA TRP A 21 -2.69 -7.42 9.84
C TRP A 21 -2.76 -6.08 9.09
N GLY A 22 -3.85 -5.81 8.37
CA GLY A 22 -4.03 -4.56 7.65
C GLY A 22 -4.62 -3.45 8.51
N VAL A 23 -5.62 -3.73 9.33
CA VAL A 23 -6.35 -2.68 10.07
C VAL A 23 -5.91 -2.60 11.53
N LEU A 24 -6.05 -3.68 12.30
CA LEU A 24 -5.76 -3.67 13.74
C LEU A 24 -4.29 -3.45 14.04
N PHE A 25 -3.39 -4.10 13.29
CA PHE A 25 -1.95 -3.91 13.44
C PHE A 25 -1.53 -2.46 13.14
N ILE A 26 -2.13 -1.84 12.12
CA ILE A 26 -1.87 -0.44 11.77
C ILE A 26 -2.44 0.50 12.82
N PHE A 27 -3.60 0.18 13.40
CA PHE A 27 -4.12 0.93 14.54
C PHE A 27 -3.24 0.84 15.77
N PHE A 28 -2.72 -0.34 16.09
CA PHE A 28 -1.79 -0.52 17.20
C PHE A 28 -0.58 0.41 17.05
N TRP A 29 0.06 0.41 15.88
CA TRP A 29 1.18 1.31 15.61
C TRP A 29 0.77 2.78 15.54
N GLY A 30 -0.42 3.08 15.00
CA GLY A 30 -0.97 4.43 14.98
C GLY A 30 -1.20 5.00 16.38
N VAL A 31 -1.65 4.18 17.33
CA VAL A 31 -1.82 4.57 18.74
C VAL A 31 -0.46 4.85 19.38
N ILE A 32 0.54 3.98 19.19
CA ILE A 32 1.90 4.21 19.71
C ILE A 32 2.49 5.49 19.11
N ALA A 33 2.35 5.69 17.80
CA ALA A 33 2.85 6.88 17.14
C ALA A 33 2.17 8.16 17.68
N ALA A 34 0.83 8.16 17.73
CA ALA A 34 0.05 9.34 18.09
C ALA A 34 0.14 9.72 19.56
N TYR A 35 0.12 8.76 20.49
CA TYR A 35 0.02 9.03 21.93
C TYR A 35 1.34 8.85 22.69
N VAL A 36 2.33 8.16 22.12
CA VAL A 36 3.64 7.94 22.77
C VAL A 36 4.76 8.69 22.04
N SER A 37 4.91 8.45 20.74
CA SER A 37 6.08 8.93 19.99
C SER A 37 6.01 10.44 19.73
N VAL A 38 4.94 10.89 19.07
CA VAL A 38 4.82 12.29 18.64
C VAL A 38 4.72 13.29 19.79
N PRO A 39 3.98 13.04 20.89
CA PRO A 39 4.02 13.93 22.05
C PRO A 39 5.44 14.04 22.65
N GLY A 40 6.20 12.93 22.66
CA GLY A 40 7.60 12.91 23.06
C GLY A 40 8.48 13.78 22.15
N GLU A 41 8.35 13.64 20.83
CA GLU A 41 9.05 14.45 19.83
C GLU A 41 8.70 15.95 19.94
N MET A 42 7.44 16.28 20.23
CA MET A 42 6.99 17.66 20.34
C MET A 42 7.47 18.39 21.60
N ASN A 43 7.80 17.64 22.66
CA ASN A 43 8.32 18.17 23.91
C ASN A 43 9.84 18.46 23.86
N THR A 44 10.57 17.86 22.91
CA THR A 44 12.02 18.06 22.74
C THR A 44 12.36 19.14 21.73
N LEU A 45 11.35 19.68 21.01
CA LEU A 45 11.55 20.74 20.02
C LEU A 45 12.01 22.05 20.69
N PRO A 46 13.05 22.71 20.15
CA PRO A 46 13.49 24.02 20.62
C PRO A 46 12.38 25.06 20.63
N GLU A 47 12.33 25.87 21.69
CA GLU A 47 11.32 26.93 21.88
C GLU A 47 11.36 28.00 20.78
N SER A 48 12.52 28.16 20.12
CA SER A 48 12.74 29.04 18.96
C SER A 48 11.90 28.65 17.73
N LEU A 49 11.37 27.43 17.65
CA LEU A 49 10.51 26.95 16.57
C LEU A 49 9.01 27.12 16.86
N SER A 50 8.64 27.82 17.95
CA SER A 50 7.25 28.04 18.38
C SER A 50 6.32 28.55 17.27
N ILE A 51 6.81 29.44 16.40
CA ILE A 51 6.04 30.03 15.29
C ILE A 51 5.71 29.00 14.19
N VAL A 52 6.57 28.00 13.98
CA VAL A 52 6.45 27.00 12.91
C VAL A 52 5.99 25.63 13.45
N LYS A 53 5.74 25.54 14.76
CA LYS A 53 5.43 24.30 15.49
C LYS A 53 4.24 23.54 14.90
N SER A 54 3.22 24.24 14.41
CA SER A 54 2.06 23.64 13.73
C SER A 54 2.42 22.99 12.38
N SER A 55 3.29 23.63 11.59
CA SER A 55 3.75 23.07 10.31
C SER A 55 4.65 21.85 10.54
N VAL A 56 5.58 21.95 11.50
CA VAL A 56 6.46 20.83 11.88
C VAL A 56 5.63 19.65 12.38
N TYR A 57 4.61 19.91 13.21
CA TYR A 57 3.69 18.88 13.66
C TYR A 57 2.98 18.18 12.49
N THR A 58 2.49 18.97 11.54
CA THR A 58 1.80 18.44 10.36
C THR A 58 2.74 17.57 9.50
N ASP A 59 4.00 17.95 9.35
CA ASP A 59 5.00 17.16 8.63
C ASP A 59 5.31 15.83 9.33
N ILE A 60 5.48 15.85 10.67
CA ILE A 60 5.69 14.63 11.47
C ILE A 60 4.49 13.68 11.31
N VAL A 61 3.26 14.20 11.44
CA VAL A 61 2.03 13.41 11.26
C VAL A 61 1.96 12.87 9.82
N SER A 62 2.36 13.65 8.83
CA SER A 62 2.36 13.24 7.42
C SER A 62 3.33 12.09 7.15
N ALA A 63 4.50 12.10 7.79
CA ALA A 63 5.46 11.00 7.73
C ALA A 63 4.91 9.72 8.35
N TRP A 64 4.28 9.83 9.52
CA TRP A 64 3.61 8.69 10.17
C TRP A 64 2.44 8.18 9.34
N TYR A 65 1.62 9.07 8.79
CA TYR A 65 0.52 8.71 7.91
C TYR A 65 1.01 7.93 6.68
N ALA A 66 2.01 8.46 5.96
CA ALA A 66 2.59 7.81 4.79
C ALA A 66 3.13 6.40 5.13
N THR A 67 3.82 6.28 6.26
CA THR A 67 4.35 5.03 6.79
C THR A 67 3.26 4.01 7.10
N LEU A 68 2.27 4.38 7.90
CA LEU A 68 1.18 3.50 8.30
C LEU A 68 0.37 3.05 7.08
N MET A 69 0.14 3.97 6.14
CA MET A 69 -0.57 3.68 4.90
C MET A 69 0.21 2.73 4.00
N ILE A 70 1.53 2.87 3.82
CA ILE A 70 2.28 1.92 2.99
C ILE A 70 2.28 0.51 3.59
N LEU A 71 2.39 0.39 4.92
CA LEU A 71 2.35 -0.92 5.60
C LEU A 71 0.96 -1.55 5.47
N PHE A 72 -0.10 -0.76 5.64
CA PHE A 72 -1.49 -1.18 5.38
C PHE A 72 -1.66 -1.70 3.95
N LEU A 73 -1.27 -0.89 2.97
CA LEU A 73 -1.38 -1.22 1.54
C LEU A 73 -0.62 -2.52 1.25
N SER A 74 0.59 -2.66 1.78
CA SER A 74 1.41 -3.84 1.62
C SER A 74 0.79 -5.11 2.23
N ALA A 75 0.15 -5.00 3.41
CA ALA A 75 -0.59 -6.10 4.03
C ALA A 75 -1.82 -6.53 3.20
N ILE A 76 -2.48 -5.59 2.51
CA ILE A 76 -3.51 -5.93 1.53
C ILE A 76 -2.90 -6.68 0.34
N GLY A 77 -1.72 -6.28 -0.14
CA GLY A 77 -1.00 -7.00 -1.20
C GLY A 77 -0.78 -8.48 -0.88
N VAL A 78 -0.43 -8.80 0.37
CA VAL A 78 -0.34 -10.20 0.84
C VAL A 78 -1.67 -10.93 0.67
N SER A 79 -2.76 -10.31 1.15
CA SER A 79 -4.10 -10.90 1.09
C SER A 79 -4.62 -11.07 -0.34
N LEU A 80 -4.27 -10.15 -1.24
CA LEU A 80 -4.58 -10.24 -2.67
C LEU A 80 -3.82 -11.40 -3.32
N THR A 81 -2.54 -11.56 -3.01
CA THR A 81 -1.74 -12.67 -3.53
C THR A 81 -2.31 -14.02 -3.08
N TYR A 82 -2.68 -14.14 -1.80
CA TYR A 82 -3.38 -15.32 -1.27
C TYR A 82 -4.72 -15.57 -1.97
N LEU A 83 -5.51 -14.52 -2.20
CA LEU A 83 -6.83 -14.64 -2.82
C LEU A 83 -6.72 -15.13 -4.27
N VAL A 84 -5.81 -14.56 -5.07
CA VAL A 84 -5.56 -15.00 -6.46
C VAL A 84 -5.12 -16.46 -6.48
N TYR A 85 -4.19 -16.82 -5.59
CA TYR A 85 -3.68 -18.17 -5.48
C TYR A 85 -4.77 -19.20 -5.13
N PHE A 86 -5.51 -19.02 -4.03
CA PHE A 86 -6.50 -20.01 -3.60
C PHE A 86 -7.72 -20.10 -4.53
N GLN A 87 -8.05 -19.02 -5.24
CA GLN A 87 -9.15 -19.05 -6.21
C GLN A 87 -8.77 -19.75 -7.52
N SER A 88 -7.48 -19.78 -7.90
CA SER A 88 -7.00 -20.33 -9.19
C SER A 88 -7.53 -21.73 -9.52
N GLY A 89 -7.60 -22.65 -8.55
CA GLY A 89 -8.08 -24.02 -8.79
C GLY A 89 -9.59 -24.11 -9.03
N SER A 90 -10.39 -23.29 -8.35
CA SER A 90 -11.85 -23.24 -8.57
C SER A 90 -12.24 -22.41 -9.79
N LEU A 91 -11.36 -21.48 -10.20
CA LEU A 91 -11.59 -20.59 -11.34
C LEU A 91 -11.70 -21.33 -12.66
N SER A 92 -10.94 -22.41 -12.87
CA SER A 92 -11.04 -23.19 -14.11
C SER A 92 -12.38 -23.89 -14.27
N TYR A 93 -12.96 -24.40 -13.18
CA TYR A 93 -14.32 -24.92 -13.19
C TYR A 93 -15.34 -23.81 -13.44
N LEU A 94 -15.16 -22.64 -12.82
CA LEU A 94 -16.04 -21.48 -13.04
C LEU A 94 -15.95 -20.94 -14.47
N PHE A 95 -14.78 -20.94 -15.10
CA PHE A 95 -14.63 -20.50 -16.49
C PHE A 95 -15.24 -21.50 -17.47
N LYS A 96 -15.18 -22.80 -17.17
CA LYS A 96 -15.73 -23.85 -18.03
C LYS A 96 -17.25 -24.01 -17.89
N TYR A 97 -17.78 -23.94 -16.67
CA TYR A 97 -19.17 -24.29 -16.36
C TYR A 97 -20.05 -23.10 -15.95
N SER A 98 -19.53 -21.86 -16.01
CA SER A 98 -20.31 -20.65 -15.72
C SER A 98 -20.14 -19.58 -16.80
N LYS A 99 -20.89 -18.46 -16.67
CA LYS A 99 -20.77 -17.29 -17.56
C LYS A 99 -19.57 -16.38 -17.22
N LEU A 100 -18.70 -16.80 -16.31
CA LEU A 100 -17.51 -16.06 -15.90
C LEU A 100 -16.40 -16.25 -16.94
N THR A 101 -15.80 -15.15 -17.40
CA THR A 101 -14.63 -15.20 -18.28
C THR A 101 -13.40 -14.66 -17.54
N PRO A 102 -12.17 -15.05 -17.92
CA PRO A 102 -10.94 -14.56 -17.29
C PRO A 102 -10.87 -13.03 -17.24
N SER A 103 -11.20 -12.34 -18.33
CA SER A 103 -11.21 -10.86 -18.37
C SER A 103 -12.23 -10.25 -17.40
N LYS A 104 -13.43 -10.85 -17.29
CA LYS A 104 -14.45 -10.38 -16.33
C LYS A 104 -14.02 -10.62 -14.89
N TYR A 105 -13.29 -11.70 -14.62
CA TYR A 105 -12.73 -11.97 -13.30
C TYR A 105 -11.64 -10.97 -12.94
N LEU A 106 -10.64 -10.77 -13.81
CA LEU A 106 -9.57 -9.79 -13.62
C LEU A 106 -10.14 -8.39 -13.39
N MET A 107 -11.07 -7.94 -14.24
CA MET A 107 -11.69 -6.62 -14.07
C MET A 107 -12.48 -6.51 -12.76
N SER A 108 -13.13 -7.60 -12.32
CA SER A 108 -13.81 -7.62 -11.01
C SER A 108 -12.81 -7.60 -9.84
N MET A 109 -11.62 -8.19 -10.00
CA MET A 109 -10.53 -8.14 -9.02
C MET A 109 -9.94 -6.74 -8.89
N PHE A 110 -9.59 -6.10 -10.01
CA PHE A 110 -9.09 -4.73 -10.03
C PHE A 110 -10.12 -3.74 -9.44
N LEU A 111 -11.37 -3.76 -9.93
CA LEU A 111 -12.41 -2.86 -9.43
C LEU A 111 -12.79 -3.17 -7.98
N GLY A 112 -12.99 -4.45 -7.65
CA GLY A 112 -13.41 -4.86 -6.30
C GLY A 112 -12.35 -4.60 -5.25
N GLY A 113 -11.08 -4.89 -5.58
CA GLY A 113 -9.92 -4.59 -4.75
C GLY A 113 -9.74 -3.10 -4.54
N THR A 114 -9.84 -2.30 -5.60
CA THR A 114 -9.74 -0.84 -5.50
C THR A 114 -10.88 -0.25 -4.66
N ILE A 115 -12.13 -0.66 -4.86
CA ILE A 115 -13.28 -0.16 -4.08
C ILE A 115 -13.13 -0.51 -2.59
N ALA A 116 -12.85 -1.78 -2.28
CA ALA A 116 -12.64 -2.20 -0.90
C ALA A 116 -11.45 -1.48 -0.26
N GLY A 117 -10.38 -1.32 -1.03
CA GLY A 117 -9.19 -0.57 -0.64
C GLY A 117 -9.47 0.89 -0.30
N ILE A 118 -10.23 1.60 -1.15
CA ILE A 118 -10.65 2.98 -0.89
C ILE A 118 -11.42 3.06 0.42
N VAL A 119 -12.41 2.19 0.64
CA VAL A 119 -13.21 2.19 1.87
C VAL A 119 -12.33 2.01 3.11
N LEU A 120 -11.42 1.04 3.11
CA LEU A 120 -10.52 0.80 4.24
C LEU A 120 -9.51 1.94 4.44
N SER A 121 -8.95 2.48 3.36
CA SER A 121 -8.02 3.61 3.41
C SER A 121 -8.67 4.88 3.97
N LEU A 122 -9.96 5.09 3.68
CA LEU A 122 -10.75 6.20 4.21
C LEU A 122 -10.91 6.06 5.72
N ILE A 123 -11.31 4.88 6.18
CA ILE A 123 -11.45 4.57 7.60
C ILE A 123 -10.12 4.83 8.32
N LEU A 124 -9.01 4.31 7.78
CA LEU A 124 -7.68 4.54 8.35
C LEU A 124 -7.27 6.00 8.32
N THR A 125 -7.52 6.73 7.24
CA THR A 125 -7.16 8.15 7.13
C THR A 125 -7.88 8.99 8.17
N TYR A 126 -9.19 8.80 8.35
CA TYR A 126 -9.94 9.50 9.38
C TYR A 126 -9.52 9.11 10.80
N ALA A 127 -9.30 7.82 11.03
CA ALA A 127 -8.92 7.34 12.34
C ALA A 127 -7.49 7.77 12.73
N ILE A 128 -6.52 7.72 11.81
CA ILE A 128 -5.17 8.26 12.02
C ILE A 128 -5.26 9.77 12.31
N SER A 129 -5.96 10.53 11.46
CA SER A 129 -6.14 11.99 11.67
C SER A 129 -6.78 12.29 13.02
N GLY A 130 -7.78 11.50 13.42
CA GLY A 130 -8.44 11.61 14.72
C GLY A 130 -7.51 11.31 15.90
N MET A 131 -6.70 10.25 15.82
CA MET A 131 -5.72 9.90 16.85
C MET A 131 -4.70 11.02 17.04
N PHE A 132 -4.11 11.52 15.95
CA PHE A 132 -3.14 12.62 16.02
C PHE A 132 -3.78 13.96 16.39
N SER A 133 -5.07 14.17 16.17
CA SER A 133 -5.74 15.42 16.61
C SER A 133 -6.14 15.40 18.09
N THR A 134 -6.25 14.22 18.71
CA THR A 134 -6.77 14.05 20.08
C THR A 134 -5.70 13.61 21.08
N ASN A 135 -4.43 13.60 20.69
CA ASN A 135 -3.30 13.13 21.50
C ASN A 135 -2.80 14.11 22.58
N GLY A 136 -3.48 15.24 22.76
CA GLY A 136 -3.12 16.24 23.78
C GLY A 136 -2.01 17.21 23.37
N VAL A 137 -1.47 17.13 22.15
CA VAL A 137 -0.51 18.13 21.63
C VAL A 137 -1.22 19.45 21.26
N GLY A 138 -2.54 19.40 21.03
CA GLY A 138 -3.37 20.60 20.82
C GLY A 138 -3.46 21.08 19.37
N TYR A 139 -2.98 20.29 18.41
CA TYR A 139 -3.12 20.58 16.98
C TYR A 139 -4.07 19.60 16.31
N THR A 140 -5.07 20.13 15.60
CA THR A 140 -5.95 19.34 14.73
C THR A 140 -5.31 19.19 13.37
N VAL A 141 -5.19 17.95 12.92
CA VAL A 141 -4.53 17.59 11.66
C VAL A 141 -5.46 16.75 10.79
N MET A 142 -5.53 17.12 9.53
CA MET A 142 -6.26 16.42 8.47
C MET A 142 -5.45 16.55 7.17
N PRO A 143 -5.67 15.69 6.17
CA PRO A 143 -4.99 15.83 4.89
C PRO A 143 -5.26 17.20 4.26
N THR A 144 -4.20 17.95 3.98
CA THR A 144 -4.29 19.29 3.37
C THR A 144 -4.78 19.21 1.92
N LYS A 145 -4.38 18.15 1.21
CA LYS A 145 -4.70 17.91 -0.20
C LYS A 145 -5.37 16.55 -0.36
N PRO A 146 -6.63 16.38 0.12
CA PRO A 146 -7.33 15.10 0.04
C PRO A 146 -7.52 14.64 -1.42
N TYR A 147 -7.67 15.60 -2.33
CA TYR A 147 -7.74 15.35 -3.77
C TYR A 147 -6.45 14.75 -4.37
N VAL A 148 -5.32 14.78 -3.66
CA VAL A 148 -4.08 14.04 -4.02
C VAL A 148 -4.07 12.68 -3.37
N VAL A 149 -4.43 12.59 -2.08
CA VAL A 149 -4.47 11.32 -1.33
C VAL A 149 -5.33 10.28 -2.04
N PHE A 150 -6.53 10.64 -2.49
CA PHE A 150 -7.45 9.71 -3.14
C PHE A 150 -6.88 9.07 -4.42
N PRO A 151 -6.42 9.83 -5.44
CA PRO A 151 -5.76 9.26 -6.61
C PRO A 151 -4.55 8.41 -6.28
N VAL A 152 -3.73 8.82 -5.31
CA VAL A 152 -2.52 8.08 -4.90
C VAL A 152 -2.90 6.73 -4.30
N VAL A 153 -3.92 6.70 -3.43
CA VAL A 153 -4.45 5.45 -2.88
C VAL A 153 -4.97 4.53 -3.99
N ILE A 154 -5.74 5.06 -4.93
CA ILE A 154 -6.23 4.28 -6.09
C ILE A 154 -5.06 3.69 -6.87
N LEU A 155 -4.09 4.52 -7.24
CA LEU A 155 -2.92 4.10 -7.99
C LEU A 155 -2.09 3.06 -7.23
N SER A 156 -1.97 3.21 -5.92
CA SER A 156 -1.29 2.25 -5.04
C SER A 156 -1.99 0.89 -5.01
N PHE A 157 -3.33 0.86 -4.98
CA PHE A 157 -4.07 -0.40 -5.07
C PHE A 157 -3.92 -1.05 -6.44
N LEU A 158 -3.99 -0.28 -7.53
CA LEU A 158 -3.76 -0.81 -8.87
C LEU A 158 -2.35 -1.40 -9.00
N PHE A 159 -1.35 -0.70 -8.48
CA PHE A 159 0.03 -1.17 -8.40
C PHE A 159 0.13 -2.47 -7.62
N LEU A 160 -0.40 -2.54 -6.39
CA LEU A 160 -0.30 -3.73 -5.54
C LEU A 160 -1.09 -4.92 -6.05
N ILE A 161 -2.25 -4.70 -6.67
CA ILE A 161 -3.00 -5.75 -7.36
C ILE A 161 -2.14 -6.31 -8.49
N SER A 162 -1.57 -5.45 -9.34
CA SER A 162 -0.70 -5.88 -10.44
C SER A 162 0.54 -6.60 -9.92
N LEU A 163 1.20 -6.08 -8.88
CA LEU A 163 2.33 -6.75 -8.24
C LEU A 163 1.95 -8.12 -7.69
N SER A 164 0.80 -8.25 -7.04
CA SER A 164 0.31 -9.53 -6.50
C SER A 164 0.03 -10.54 -7.61
N PHE A 165 -0.56 -10.09 -8.72
CA PHE A 165 -0.74 -10.93 -9.91
C PHE A 165 0.62 -11.34 -10.50
N PHE A 166 1.52 -10.40 -10.71
CA PHE A 166 2.85 -10.66 -11.24
C PHE A 166 3.62 -11.71 -10.44
N LEU A 167 3.61 -11.57 -9.12
CA LEU A 167 4.24 -12.51 -8.20
C LEU A 167 3.62 -13.91 -8.29
N PHE A 168 2.29 -14.00 -8.31
CA PHE A 168 1.59 -15.27 -8.52
C PHE A 168 1.97 -15.91 -9.86
N LEU A 169 1.95 -15.15 -10.94
CA LEU A 169 2.25 -15.60 -12.30
C LEU A 169 3.69 -16.12 -12.45
N ILE A 170 4.66 -15.41 -11.85
CA ILE A 170 6.05 -15.84 -11.84
C ILE A 170 6.23 -17.11 -11.03
N THR A 171 5.58 -17.23 -9.87
CA THR A 171 5.70 -18.41 -9.01
C THR A 171 5.17 -19.66 -9.70
N MET A 172 4.04 -19.54 -10.40
CA MET A 172 3.49 -20.62 -11.21
C MET A 172 4.45 -21.05 -12.32
N LYS A 173 5.26 -20.14 -12.86
CA LYS A 173 6.22 -20.46 -13.93
C LYS A 173 7.56 -21.03 -13.44
N LEU A 174 8.04 -20.63 -12.26
CA LEU A 174 9.42 -20.88 -11.83
C LEU A 174 9.64 -22.12 -10.95
N GLY A 175 8.61 -22.77 -10.41
CA GLY A 175 8.87 -23.98 -9.61
C GLY A 175 7.78 -24.42 -8.64
N GLY A 176 6.52 -24.16 -8.95
CA GLY A 176 5.39 -24.74 -8.23
C GLY A 176 5.14 -24.17 -6.83
N ILE A 177 4.10 -24.72 -6.19
CA ILE A 177 3.44 -24.25 -4.95
C ILE A 177 4.38 -24.10 -3.75
N LYS A 178 5.57 -24.74 -3.79
CA LYS A 178 6.51 -24.84 -2.68
C LYS A 178 6.92 -23.50 -2.06
N TYR A 179 7.09 -22.46 -2.88
CA TYR A 179 7.51 -21.12 -2.42
C TYR A 179 6.36 -20.12 -2.31
N GLN A 180 5.10 -20.55 -2.51
CA GLN A 180 3.96 -19.65 -2.55
C GLN A 180 3.80 -18.84 -1.26
N GLN A 181 4.02 -19.46 -0.09
CA GLN A 181 3.89 -18.75 1.18
C GLN A 181 4.89 -17.59 1.28
N LEU A 182 6.16 -17.81 0.91
CA LEU A 182 7.18 -16.76 0.90
C LEU A 182 6.80 -15.64 -0.06
N VAL A 183 6.37 -15.98 -1.26
CA VAL A 183 6.02 -15.01 -2.30
C VAL A 183 4.84 -14.14 -1.88
N ASN A 184 3.86 -14.71 -1.18
CA ASN A 184 2.72 -13.96 -0.67
C ASN A 184 3.13 -12.83 0.29
N TYR A 185 4.24 -12.97 1.02
CA TYR A 185 4.73 -11.94 1.94
C TYR A 185 5.62 -10.88 1.29
N ILE A 186 6.05 -11.05 0.02
CA ILE A 186 6.93 -10.09 -0.67
C ILE A 186 6.37 -8.66 -0.63
N PRO A 187 5.07 -8.40 -0.89
CA PRO A 187 4.55 -7.05 -0.83
C PRO A 187 4.77 -6.38 0.53
N LEU A 188 4.61 -7.14 1.62
CA LEU A 188 4.81 -6.67 3.00
C LEU A 188 6.29 -6.49 3.35
N VAL A 189 7.16 -7.43 2.95
CA VAL A 189 8.61 -7.33 3.16
C VAL A 189 9.15 -6.08 2.46
N LEU A 190 8.76 -5.83 1.21
CA LEU A 190 9.12 -4.61 0.49
C LEU A 190 8.56 -3.36 1.19
N GLY A 191 7.32 -3.43 1.68
CA GLY A 191 6.72 -2.38 2.51
C GLY A 191 7.60 -2.01 3.69
N PHE A 192 8.06 -2.99 4.47
CA PHE A 192 8.96 -2.77 5.60
C PHE A 192 10.33 -2.24 5.18
N ILE A 193 10.95 -2.79 4.14
CA ILE A 193 12.27 -2.34 3.65
C ILE A 193 12.22 -0.86 3.27
N PHE A 194 11.24 -0.47 2.46
CA PHE A 194 11.15 0.92 1.97
C PHE A 194 10.67 1.88 3.05
N TYR A 195 9.76 1.45 3.94
CA TYR A 195 9.45 2.19 5.16
C TYR A 195 10.72 2.47 5.96
N SER A 196 11.52 1.45 6.27
CA SER A 196 12.74 1.63 7.06
C SER A 196 13.75 2.54 6.36
N LEU A 197 13.85 2.44 5.03
CA LEU A 197 14.68 3.33 4.22
C LEU A 197 14.19 4.79 4.30
N TYR A 198 12.89 5.04 4.21
CA TYR A 198 12.32 6.40 4.27
C TYR A 198 12.38 7.01 5.68
N THR A 199 12.18 6.21 6.72
CA THR A 199 12.06 6.71 8.09
C THR A 199 13.40 6.78 8.83
N PHE A 200 14.31 5.82 8.61
CA PHE A 200 15.51 5.67 9.45
C PHE A 200 16.83 5.87 8.71
N ALA A 201 16.86 5.84 7.37
CA ALA A 201 18.12 6.02 6.65
C ALA A 201 18.59 7.48 6.75
N SER A 202 19.87 7.67 7.06
CA SER A 202 20.47 9.00 7.25
C SER A 202 20.49 9.84 5.98
N SER A 203 20.74 9.22 4.83
CA SER A 203 20.56 9.81 3.49
C SER A 203 20.67 8.72 2.42
N TYR A 204 20.06 8.95 1.27
CA TYR A 204 20.28 8.17 0.06
C TYR A 204 20.01 9.02 -1.18
N PRO A 205 20.51 8.65 -2.38
CA PRO A 205 20.30 9.45 -3.58
C PRO A 205 18.82 9.55 -4.00
N GLU A 206 18.40 10.71 -4.45
CA GLU A 206 17.00 11.00 -4.86
C GLU A 206 16.45 10.02 -5.90
N TRP A 207 17.30 9.55 -6.83
CA TRP A 207 16.89 8.60 -7.87
C TRP A 207 16.36 7.27 -7.30
N VAL A 208 16.77 6.88 -6.09
CA VAL A 208 16.26 5.68 -5.41
C VAL A 208 14.79 5.86 -5.05
N THR A 209 14.37 7.07 -4.65
CA THR A 209 12.96 7.39 -4.39
C THR A 209 12.15 7.17 -5.66
N TYR A 210 12.59 7.73 -6.79
CA TYR A 210 11.89 7.58 -8.07
C TYR A 210 11.87 6.14 -8.57
N ALA A 211 12.95 5.39 -8.37
CA ALA A 211 13.04 3.99 -8.77
C ALA A 211 12.10 3.07 -7.98
N SER A 212 11.76 3.41 -6.73
CA SER A 212 10.92 2.56 -5.88
C SER A 212 9.45 3.02 -5.88
N PRO A 213 8.50 2.18 -6.33
CA PRO A 213 7.08 2.51 -6.25
C PRO A 213 6.60 2.68 -4.80
N TYR A 214 7.20 1.99 -3.83
CA TYR A 214 6.85 2.12 -2.41
C TYR A 214 7.26 3.49 -1.85
N LEU A 215 8.47 3.97 -2.18
CA LEU A 215 8.92 5.30 -1.78
C LEU A 215 8.10 6.39 -2.46
N ASN A 216 7.78 6.23 -3.76
CA ASN A 216 6.88 7.14 -4.47
C ASN A 216 5.50 7.25 -3.80
N ILE A 217 4.90 6.12 -3.41
CA ILE A 217 3.62 6.11 -2.68
C ILE A 217 3.75 6.90 -1.37
N MET A 218 4.78 6.64 -0.57
CA MET A 218 4.98 7.37 0.70
C MET A 218 5.19 8.86 0.49
N CYS A 219 6.02 9.27 -0.48
CA CYS A 219 6.27 10.69 -0.78
C CYS A 219 4.98 11.41 -1.23
N LEU A 220 4.17 10.75 -2.06
CA LEU A 220 2.90 11.30 -2.54
C LEU A 220 1.84 11.38 -1.42
N LEU A 221 1.79 10.39 -0.53
CA LEU A 221 0.91 10.42 0.65
C LEU A 221 1.36 11.49 1.66
N PHE A 222 2.67 11.65 1.86
CA PHE A 222 3.24 12.72 2.66
C PHE A 222 2.82 14.09 2.10
N TYR A 223 3.01 14.31 0.79
CA TYR A 223 2.61 15.55 0.13
C TYR A 223 1.10 15.78 0.18
N GLY A 224 0.30 14.72 0.02
CA GLY A 224 -1.16 14.79 0.15
C GLY A 224 -1.62 15.21 1.54
N TYR A 225 -0.89 14.78 2.58
CA TYR A 225 -1.23 15.08 3.97
C TYR A 225 -0.69 16.46 4.41
N SER A 226 0.60 16.71 4.22
CA SER A 226 1.28 17.95 4.66
C SER A 226 1.01 19.15 3.75
N GLY A 227 0.83 18.90 2.45
CA GLY A 227 0.91 19.93 1.42
C GLY A 227 2.33 20.38 1.06
N ASN A 228 3.35 19.96 1.83
CA ASN A 228 4.76 20.31 1.69
C ASN A 228 5.51 19.31 0.81
N LYS A 229 6.60 19.78 0.17
CA LYS A 229 7.43 18.90 -0.66
C LYS A 229 7.98 17.75 0.18
N PRO A 230 7.83 16.50 -0.27
CA PRO A 230 8.27 15.35 0.51
C PRO A 230 9.80 15.33 0.61
N PRO A 231 10.37 15.05 1.79
CA PRO A 231 11.79 14.81 1.93
C PRO A 231 12.16 13.46 1.32
N VAL A 232 13.43 13.27 0.95
CA VAL A 232 13.96 11.94 0.56
C VAL A 232 13.87 10.97 1.74
N THR A 233 14.22 11.44 2.94
CA THR A 233 14.12 10.68 4.19
C THR A 233 13.71 11.62 5.31
N VAL A 234 12.89 11.12 6.23
CA VAL A 234 12.41 11.88 7.39
C VAL A 234 13.53 12.05 8.42
N ALA A 235 14.49 11.13 8.48
CA ALA A 235 15.59 11.18 9.43
C ALA A 235 16.56 12.36 9.21
N SER A 236 16.64 12.91 8.00
CA SER A 236 17.51 14.06 7.70
C SER A 236 16.96 15.40 8.23
N GLY A 237 15.73 15.43 8.75
CA GLY A 237 15.13 16.62 9.36
C GLY A 237 14.86 17.76 8.37
N ILE A 238 14.89 19.00 8.85
CA ILE A 238 14.41 20.20 8.14
C ILE A 238 15.21 20.52 6.87
N ASN A 239 16.49 20.13 6.82
CA ASN A 239 17.38 20.37 5.67
C ASN A 239 17.46 19.18 4.72
N ALA A 240 16.54 18.21 4.83
CA ALA A 240 16.51 17.05 3.96
C ALA A 240 16.35 17.47 2.49
N PRO A 241 17.09 16.86 1.56
CA PRO A 241 16.78 16.96 0.13
C PRO A 241 15.33 16.60 -0.11
N THR A 242 14.66 17.31 -1.01
CA THR A 242 13.25 17.08 -1.33
C THR A 242 13.10 16.44 -2.69
N VAL A 243 11.98 15.75 -2.86
CA VAL A 243 11.65 15.00 -4.07
C VAL A 243 10.52 15.72 -4.81
N SER A 244 10.59 15.74 -6.14
CA SER A 244 9.49 16.24 -6.97
C SER A 244 8.29 15.29 -6.91
N VAL A 245 7.13 15.89 -6.68
CA VAL A 245 5.84 15.21 -6.60
C VAL A 245 5.43 14.70 -7.98
N GLU A 246 5.68 15.50 -9.02
CA GLU A 246 5.34 15.21 -10.41
C GLU A 246 6.09 13.98 -10.91
N TRP A 247 7.40 13.93 -10.64
CA TRP A 247 8.23 12.78 -10.99
C TRP A 247 7.80 11.53 -10.19
N SER A 248 7.57 11.65 -8.89
CA SER A 248 7.08 10.54 -8.06
C SER A 248 5.77 9.94 -8.60
N ALA A 249 4.81 10.80 -9.00
CA ALA A 249 3.55 10.36 -9.57
C ALA A 249 3.73 9.67 -10.93
N LEU A 250 4.58 10.24 -11.79
CA LEU A 250 4.88 9.69 -13.11
C LEU A 250 5.55 8.31 -13.00
N PHE A 251 6.56 8.15 -12.15
CA PHE A 251 7.24 6.86 -11.97
C PHE A 251 6.32 5.80 -11.35
N LEU A 252 5.48 6.17 -10.38
CA LEU A 252 4.48 5.23 -9.83
C LEU A 252 3.48 4.78 -10.91
N ALA A 253 3.03 5.68 -11.78
CA ALA A 253 2.16 5.33 -12.90
C ALA A 253 2.86 4.42 -13.91
N LEU A 254 4.13 4.71 -14.25
CA LEU A 254 4.93 3.88 -15.15
C LEU A 254 5.15 2.47 -14.59
N TRP A 255 5.45 2.34 -13.29
CA TRP A 255 5.56 1.04 -12.63
C TRP A 255 4.25 0.25 -12.69
N THR A 256 3.12 0.92 -12.43
CA THR A 256 1.79 0.30 -12.49
C THR A 256 1.49 -0.21 -13.90
N ILE A 257 1.73 0.61 -14.93
CA ILE A 257 1.54 0.23 -16.33
C ILE A 257 2.49 -0.90 -16.73
N GLY A 258 3.76 -0.81 -16.33
CA GLY A 258 4.78 -1.82 -16.63
C GLY A 258 4.43 -3.19 -16.06
N LEU A 259 4.01 -3.24 -14.78
CA LEU A 259 3.55 -4.49 -14.15
C LEU A 259 2.28 -5.02 -14.81
N PHE A 260 1.30 -4.16 -15.06
CA PHE A 260 0.07 -4.57 -15.73
C PHE A 260 0.35 -5.19 -17.11
N LEU A 261 1.21 -4.56 -17.92
CA LEU A 261 1.63 -5.12 -19.21
C LEU A 261 2.38 -6.45 -19.02
N GLY A 262 3.27 -6.54 -18.02
CA GLY A 262 3.95 -7.78 -17.64
C GLY A 262 2.96 -8.91 -17.32
N ASP A 263 1.93 -8.62 -16.51
CA ASP A 263 0.87 -9.56 -16.16
C ASP A 263 0.13 -10.06 -17.40
N THR A 264 -0.25 -9.17 -18.31
CA THR A 264 -0.94 -9.57 -19.54
C THR A 264 -0.11 -10.47 -20.43
N LEU A 265 1.21 -10.25 -20.49
CA LEU A 265 2.14 -11.08 -21.28
C LEU A 265 2.36 -12.45 -20.64
N LEU A 266 2.47 -12.50 -19.31
CA LEU A 266 2.62 -13.75 -18.56
C LEU A 266 1.34 -14.58 -18.58
N LEU A 267 0.17 -13.95 -18.42
CA LEU A 267 -1.14 -14.62 -18.48
C LEU A 267 -1.37 -15.37 -19.79
N ARG A 268 -0.89 -14.84 -20.92
CA ARG A 268 -1.00 -15.49 -22.23
C ARG A 268 -0.21 -16.80 -22.33
N LYS A 269 0.77 -17.00 -21.45
CA LYS A 269 1.69 -18.14 -21.48
C LYS A 269 1.43 -19.14 -20.35
N ILE A 270 0.33 -19.00 -19.60
CA ILE A 270 -0.04 -19.96 -18.56
C ILE A 270 -0.69 -21.18 -19.20
N ASN A 271 -0.13 -22.35 -18.92
CA ASN A 271 -0.84 -23.62 -18.99
C ASN A 271 -1.51 -23.87 -17.63
N TYR A 272 -2.80 -24.24 -17.63
CA TYR A 272 -3.49 -24.55 -16.38
C TYR A 272 -3.01 -25.90 -15.85
N GLU A 273 -2.31 -25.89 -14.72
CA GLU A 273 -2.03 -27.09 -13.94
C GLU A 273 -2.99 -27.17 -12.74
N PRO A 274 -3.71 -28.29 -12.55
CA PRO A 274 -4.54 -28.50 -11.37
C PRO A 274 -3.70 -28.37 -10.09
N ILE A 275 -4.26 -27.72 -9.06
CA ILE A 275 -3.61 -27.58 -7.74
C ILE A 275 -3.19 -28.93 -7.15
N GLU A 276 -3.90 -30.02 -7.47
CA GLU A 276 -3.58 -31.37 -7.02
C GLU A 276 -2.31 -31.93 -7.67
N GLU A 277 -2.08 -31.64 -8.96
CA GLU A 277 -0.86 -32.05 -9.68
C GLU A 277 0.33 -31.18 -9.27
N ALA A 278 0.10 -29.87 -9.04
CA ALA A 278 1.13 -28.93 -8.61
C ALA A 278 1.62 -29.11 -7.15
N LYS A 279 0.94 -29.96 -6.35
CA LYS A 279 1.37 -30.37 -5.00
C LYS A 279 2.29 -31.60 -5.01
N ILE A 280 2.32 -32.35 -6.12
CA ILE A 280 3.06 -33.61 -6.25
C ILE A 280 4.45 -33.40 -6.88
N MET A 281 4.65 -32.27 -7.56
CA MET A 281 5.96 -31.80 -8.04
C MET A 281 6.73 -31.01 -6.96
#